data_AF-A0A2G1VFM9-F1
#
_entry.id   AF-A0A2G1VFM9-F1
#
_cell.length_a   1.000
_cell.length_b   1.000
_cell.length_c   1.000
_cell.angle_alpha   90.00
_cell.angle_beta   90.00
_cell.angle_gamma   90.00
#
_symmetry.space_group_name_H-M   'P 1'
#
loop_
_entity.id
_entity.type
_entity.pdbx_description
1 polymer ?
#
loop_
_entity_poly.entity_id
_entity_poly.type
_entity_poly.pdbx_seq_one_letter_code
_entity_poly.pdbx_strand_id
1 'polypeptide(L)'
;MSWFKIFSAVLVANIVSWIIVTVLGWFIFFVVLDSFNDALGKRLSTPTDIEFPTISEPSAPSPTPEEIQARQERETRLADERRRAKHEAARKQNAISQSKKSCDFWTAQYKQDRDPESRGYRDMACSRYRNLLN
;
A
#
# COMPACT_ATOMS: atom_id res chain seq x y z
N MET A 1 3.74 -29.82 -40.46
CA MET A 1 4.31 -28.55 -39.99
C MET A 1 5.32 -28.88 -38.90
N SER A 2 6.59 -28.48 -39.02
CA SER A 2 7.66 -28.92 -38.08
C SER A 2 7.38 -28.45 -36.64
N TRP A 3 7.48 -29.35 -35.66
CA TRP A 3 7.28 -29.10 -34.23
C TRP A 3 8.12 -27.92 -33.70
N PHE A 4 9.31 -27.72 -34.27
CA PHE A 4 10.17 -26.57 -33.98
C PHE A 4 9.53 -25.22 -34.33
N LYS A 5 8.68 -25.15 -35.36
CA LYS A 5 7.96 -23.92 -35.73
C LYS A 5 6.93 -23.54 -34.67
N ILE A 6 6.28 -24.54 -34.07
CA ILE A 6 5.28 -24.33 -33.02
C ILE A 6 5.96 -23.86 -31.73
N PHE A 7 7.04 -24.53 -31.32
CA PHE A 7 7.79 -24.14 -30.12
C PHE A 7 8.45 -22.75 -30.26
N SER A 8 9.05 -22.46 -31.43
CA SER A 8 9.62 -21.14 -31.72
C SER A 8 8.56 -20.04 -31.71
N ALA A 9 7.37 -20.28 -32.28
CA ALA A 9 6.29 -19.30 -32.27
C ALA A 9 5.81 -18.97 -30.86
N VAL A 10 5.68 -19.98 -29.99
CA VAL A 10 5.28 -19.78 -28.58
C VAL A 10 6.34 -19.00 -27.80
N LEU A 11 7.63 -19.31 -27.98
CA LEU A 11 8.72 -18.56 -27.36
C LEU A 11 8.76 -17.11 -27.83
N VAL A 12 8.64 -16.88 -29.14
CA VAL A 12 8.63 -15.53 -29.72
C VAL A 12 7.44 -14.74 -29.21
N ALA A 13 6.25 -15.34 -29.15
CA ALA A 13 5.06 -14.68 -28.61
C ALA A 13 5.24 -14.28 -27.14
N ASN A 14 5.88 -15.12 -26.34
CA ASN A 14 6.15 -14.81 -24.93
C ASN A 14 7.16 -13.65 -24.78
N ILE A 15 8.23 -13.65 -25.57
CA ILE A 15 9.22 -12.56 -25.57
C ILE A 15 8.56 -11.25 -26.02
N VAL A 16 7.77 -11.28 -27.10
CA VAL A 16 7.05 -10.11 -27.61
C VAL A 16 6.06 -9.59 -26.58
N SER A 17 5.35 -10.48 -25.88
CA SER A 17 4.46 -10.09 -24.78
C SER A 17 5.21 -9.34 -23.68
N TRP A 18 6.41 -9.81 -23.31
CA TRP A 18 7.22 -9.16 -22.28
C TRP A 18 7.74 -7.78 -22.72
N ILE A 19 8.11 -7.65 -24.00
CA ILE A 19 8.50 -6.37 -24.60
C ILE A 19 7.33 -5.38 -24.58
N ILE A 20 6.11 -5.81 -24.93
CA ILE A 20 4.94 -4.93 -24.90
C ILE A 20 4.64 -4.45 -23.48
N VAL A 21 4.67 -5.36 -22.49
CA VAL A 21 4.44 -5.01 -21.09
C VAL A 21 5.49 -4.02 -20.58
N THR A 22 6.76 -4.20 -20.93
CA THR A 22 7.85 -3.29 -20.52
C THR A 22 7.74 -1.92 -21.19
N VAL A 23 7.39 -1.85 -22.48
CA VAL A 23 7.16 -0.58 -23.19
C VAL A 23 5.96 0.17 -22.61
N LEU A 24 4.84 -0.51 -22.38
CA LEU A 24 3.66 0.11 -21.77
C LEU A 24 3.94 0.59 -20.34
N GLY A 25 4.61 -0.23 -19.53
CA GLY A 25 5.01 0.14 -18.17
C GLY A 25 5.95 1.34 -18.16
N TRP A 26 6.93 1.38 -19.07
CA TRP A 26 7.84 2.52 -19.23
C TRP A 26 7.10 3.79 -19.65
N PHE A 27 6.16 3.69 -20.59
CA PHE A 27 5.36 4.84 -21.03
C PHE A 27 4.50 5.41 -19.91
N ILE A 28 3.78 4.56 -19.17
CA ILE A 28 2.97 4.99 -18.01
C ILE A 28 3.87 5.62 -16.93
N PHE A 29 5.02 5.00 -16.65
CA PHE A 29 5.99 5.53 -15.69
C PHE A 29 6.52 6.91 -16.09
N PHE A 30 6.81 7.12 -17.37
CA PHE A 30 7.28 8.41 -17.89
C PHE A 30 6.23 9.50 -17.73
N VAL A 31 4.97 9.24 -18.12
CA VAL A 31 3.86 10.20 -17.96
C VAL A 31 3.61 10.55 -16.50
N VAL A 32 3.66 9.56 -15.61
CA VAL A 32 3.48 9.79 -14.17
C VAL A 32 4.63 10.63 -13.62
N LEU A 33 5.89 10.27 -13.91
CA LEU A 33 7.06 11.04 -13.47
C LEU A 33 7.03 12.49 -13.97
N ASP A 34 6.61 12.72 -15.21
CA ASP A 34 6.48 14.06 -15.78
C ASP A 34 5.49 14.92 -14.98
N SER A 35 4.32 14.35 -14.66
CA SER A 35 3.32 15.02 -13.81
C SER A 35 3.81 15.29 -12.37
N PHE A 36 4.62 14.40 -11.81
CA PHE A 36 5.23 14.59 -10.49
C PHE A 36 6.32 15.67 -10.52
N ASN A 37 7.16 15.70 -11.57
CA ASN A 37 8.16 16.74 -11.77
C ASN A 37 7.52 18.12 -11.94
N ASP A 38 6.44 18.22 -12.71
CA ASP A 38 5.69 19.47 -12.87
C ASP A 38 5.04 19.94 -11.56
N ALA A 39 4.48 19.02 -10.77
CA ALA A 39 3.87 19.35 -9.48
C ALA A 39 4.91 19.81 -8.45
N LEU A 40 6.08 19.15 -8.41
CA LEU A 40 7.20 19.53 -7.55
C LEU A 40 7.83 20.84 -8.03
N GLY A 41 8.00 21.02 -9.33
CA GLY A 41 8.50 22.25 -9.94
C GLY A 41 7.60 23.44 -9.65
N LYS A 42 6.26 23.28 -9.70
CA LYS A 42 5.31 24.33 -9.30
C LYS A 42 5.39 24.65 -7.81
N ARG A 43 5.53 23.65 -6.95
CA ARG A 43 5.65 23.84 -5.48
C ARG A 43 6.95 24.55 -5.08
N LEU A 44 8.05 24.25 -5.78
CA LEU A 44 9.37 24.84 -5.52
C LEU A 44 9.55 26.21 -6.19
N SER A 45 8.93 26.43 -7.35
CA SER A 45 9.01 27.69 -8.09
C SER A 45 7.99 28.73 -7.65
N THR A 46 7.09 28.41 -6.71
CA THR A 46 6.24 29.42 -6.09
C THR A 46 7.13 30.19 -5.10
N PRO A 47 7.57 31.42 -5.40
CA PRO A 47 8.22 32.23 -4.40
C PRO A 47 7.15 32.47 -3.35
N THR A 48 7.42 32.04 -2.12
CA THR A 48 6.54 32.39 -1.02
C THR A 48 6.81 33.88 -0.78
N ASP A 49 6.06 34.75 -1.44
CA ASP A 49 5.89 36.14 -1.00
C ASP A 49 5.18 36.06 0.34
N ILE A 50 5.97 35.85 1.39
CA ILE A 50 5.52 35.96 2.76
C ILE A 50 5.43 37.46 3.04
N GLU A 51 4.34 38.07 2.60
CA GLU A 51 3.90 39.36 3.12
C GLU A 51 3.45 39.11 4.57
N PHE A 52 4.37 39.32 5.51
CA PHE A 52 4.07 39.19 6.94
C PHE A 52 3.08 40.29 7.33
N PRO A 53 1.85 39.95 7.80
CA PRO A 53 0.98 40.97 8.36
C PRO A 53 1.61 41.50 9.65
N THR A 54 1.68 42.83 9.77
CA THR A 54 2.07 43.53 11.02
C THR A 54 1.02 43.24 12.10
N ILE A 55 1.19 42.12 12.81
CA ILE A 55 0.38 41.75 13.96
C ILE A 55 0.86 42.61 15.14
N SER A 56 0.03 43.57 15.53
CA SER A 56 0.11 44.22 16.84
C SER A 56 -0.57 43.31 17.85
N GLU A 57 0.17 42.48 18.59
CA GLU A 57 -0.37 41.64 19.67
C GLU A 57 0.67 41.50 20.81
N PRO A 58 0.24 41.55 22.09
CA PRO A 58 1.13 41.84 23.21
C PRO A 58 2.10 40.70 23.52
N SER A 59 3.26 41.10 24.02
CA SER A 59 4.42 40.31 24.47
C SER A 59 4.08 38.98 25.16
N ALA A 60 3.95 37.91 24.37
CA ALA A 60 4.33 36.58 24.81
C ALA A 60 5.81 36.36 24.40
N PRO A 61 6.67 35.77 25.25
CA PRO A 61 8.04 35.51 24.87
C PRO A 61 8.04 34.63 23.61
N SER A 62 8.65 35.13 22.53
CA SER A 62 8.82 34.39 21.29
C SER A 62 9.55 33.07 21.62
N PRO A 63 8.98 31.90 21.27
CA PRO A 63 9.60 30.63 21.59
C PRO A 63 11.00 30.57 20.98
N THR A 64 11.97 30.11 21.76
CA THR A 64 13.34 30.03 21.26
C THR A 64 13.42 28.98 20.14
N PRO A 65 14.37 29.09 19.19
CA PRO A 65 14.54 28.11 18.12
C PRO A 65 14.67 26.66 18.63
N GLU A 66 15.23 26.46 19.82
CA GLU A 66 15.33 25.15 20.49
C GLU A 66 13.97 24.61 20.94
N GLU A 67 13.07 25.46 21.45
CA GLU A 67 11.71 25.05 21.84
C GLU A 67 10.88 24.63 20.62
N ILE A 68 11.06 25.31 19.48
CA ILE A 68 10.39 24.98 18.22
C ILE A 68 10.85 23.60 17.72
N GLN A 69 12.16 23.34 17.72
CA GLN A 69 12.71 22.03 17.32
C GLN A 69 12.23 20.90 18.26
N ALA A 70 12.28 21.12 19.58
CA ALA A 70 11.84 20.14 20.56
C ALA A 70 10.32 19.85 20.48
N ARG A 71 9.52 20.81 20.00
CA ARG A 71 8.09 20.63 19.73
C ARG A 71 7.85 19.84 18.45
N GLN A 72 8.60 20.15 17.39
CA GLN A 72 8.51 19.47 16.10
C GLN A 72 8.95 18.00 16.21
N GLU A 73 10.02 17.69 16.95
CA GLU A 73 10.43 16.31 17.21
C GLU A 73 9.39 15.50 18.00
N ARG A 74 8.69 16.15 18.93
CA ARG A 74 7.58 15.51 19.66
C ARG A 74 6.41 15.22 18.73
N GLU A 75 6.05 16.17 17.87
CA GLU A 75 4.96 16.00 16.91
C GLU A 75 5.26 14.92 15.87
N THR A 76 6.49 14.82 15.37
CA THR A 76 6.90 13.77 14.43
C THR A 76 6.87 12.39 15.08
N ARG A 77 7.39 12.25 16.32
CA ARG A 77 7.30 11.00 17.08
C ARG A 77 5.85 10.54 17.28
N LEU A 78 4.98 11.45 17.71
CA LEU A 78 3.56 11.15 17.90
C LEU A 78 2.86 10.79 16.58
N ALA A 79 3.23 11.44 15.48
CA ALA A 79 2.69 11.12 14.15
C ALA A 79 3.13 9.72 13.69
N ASP A 80 4.38 9.35 13.92
CA ASP A 80 4.91 8.03 13.58
C ASP A 80 4.31 6.91 14.43
N GLU A 81 4.14 7.14 15.73
CA GLU A 81 3.42 6.20 16.61
C GLU A 81 1.97 5.98 16.16
N ARG A 82 1.26 7.06 15.81
CA ARG A 82 -0.10 6.95 15.25
C ARG A 82 -0.13 6.19 13.94
N ARG A 83 0.86 6.40 13.06
CA ARG A 83 0.97 5.64 11.79
C ARG A 83 1.18 4.16 12.06
N ARG A 84 2.10 3.81 12.97
CA ARG A 84 2.35 2.40 13.36
C ARG A 84 1.10 1.74 13.93
N ALA A 85 0.41 2.40 14.87
CA ALA A 85 -0.83 1.89 15.44
C ALA A 85 -1.93 1.66 14.37
N LYS A 86 -2.07 2.59 13.40
CA LYS A 86 -2.99 2.44 12.27
C LYS A 86 -2.62 1.26 11.38
N HIS A 87 -1.34 1.12 11.03
CA HIS A 87 -0.87 0.00 10.20
C HIS A 87 -1.07 -1.35 10.90
N GLU A 88 -0.81 -1.43 12.20
CA GLU A 88 -1.06 -2.65 12.98
C GLU A 88 -2.55 -3.00 13.03
N ALA A 89 -3.41 -2.02 13.29
CA ALA A 89 -4.86 -2.22 13.26
C ALA A 89 -5.34 -2.70 11.88
N ALA A 90 -4.87 -2.08 10.80
CA ALA A 90 -5.19 -2.48 9.44
C ALA A 90 -4.68 -3.90 9.11
N ARG A 91 -3.46 -4.26 9.55
CA ARG A 91 -2.93 -5.63 9.37
C ARG A 91 -3.76 -6.68 10.12
N LYS A 92 -4.17 -6.38 11.36
CA LYS A 92 -5.06 -7.26 12.14
C LYS A 92 -6.40 -7.45 11.43
N GLN A 93 -7.03 -6.37 10.98
CA GLN A 93 -8.30 -6.44 10.24
C GLN A 93 -8.16 -7.23 8.93
N ASN A 94 -7.09 -7.00 8.17
CA ASN A 94 -6.81 -7.74 6.95
C ASN A 94 -6.64 -9.23 7.22
N ALA A 95 -5.88 -9.61 8.26
CA ALA A 95 -5.71 -11.01 8.65
C ALA A 95 -7.04 -11.69 9.02
N ILE A 96 -7.89 -11.00 9.79
CA ILE A 96 -9.23 -11.48 10.16
C ILE A 96 -10.08 -11.68 8.90
N SER A 97 -10.12 -10.70 7.99
CA SER A 97 -10.93 -10.78 6.77
C SER A 97 -10.47 -11.90 5.82
N GLN A 98 -9.16 -12.11 5.70
CA GLN A 98 -8.60 -13.17 4.86
C GLN A 98 -8.89 -14.55 5.46
N SER A 99 -8.74 -14.69 6.78
CA SER A 99 -9.05 -15.93 7.48
C SER A 99 -10.54 -16.27 7.39
N LYS A 100 -11.41 -15.26 7.47
CA LYS A 100 -12.86 -15.43 7.27
C LYS A 100 -13.16 -15.99 5.87
N LYS A 101 -12.63 -15.36 4.82
CA LYS A 101 -12.81 -15.83 3.43
C LYS A 101 -12.32 -17.27 3.24
N SER A 102 -11.22 -17.64 3.88
CA SER A 102 -10.69 -19.00 3.82
C SER A 102 -11.61 -20.01 4.51
N CYS A 103 -12.13 -19.68 5.71
CA CYS A 103 -13.11 -20.51 6.40
C CYS A 103 -14.40 -20.66 5.57
N ASP A 104 -14.91 -19.56 4.99
CA ASP A 104 -16.11 -19.56 4.15
C ASP A 104 -15.91 -20.44 2.90
N PHE A 105 -14.75 -20.33 2.23
CA PHE A 105 -14.39 -21.12 1.05
C PHE A 105 -14.37 -22.62 1.36
N TRP A 106 -13.61 -23.04 2.38
CA TRP A 106 -13.49 -24.47 2.71
C TRP A 106 -14.80 -25.05 3.26
N THR A 107 -15.62 -24.22 3.91
CA THR A 107 -16.97 -24.62 4.32
C THR A 107 -17.87 -24.90 3.12
N ALA A 108 -17.81 -24.07 2.09
CA ALA A 108 -18.55 -24.27 0.84
C ALA A 108 -18.05 -25.52 0.10
N GLN A 109 -16.73 -25.68 -0.03
CA GLN A 109 -16.11 -26.84 -0.68
C GLN A 109 -16.51 -28.15 0.00
N TYR A 110 -16.45 -28.21 1.34
CA TYR A 110 -16.86 -29.39 2.08
C TYR A 110 -18.36 -29.69 1.94
N LYS A 111 -19.21 -28.66 1.86
CA LYS A 111 -20.64 -28.86 1.61
C LYS A 111 -20.91 -29.50 0.24
N GLN A 112 -20.11 -29.17 -0.76
CA GLN A 112 -20.22 -29.68 -2.11
C GLN A 112 -19.67 -31.10 -2.23
N ASP A 113 -18.43 -31.32 -1.82
CA ASP A 113 -17.71 -32.57 -2.10
C ASP A 113 -17.88 -33.61 -0.98
N ARG A 114 -18.21 -33.17 0.25
CA ARG A 114 -18.29 -33.98 1.48
C ARG A 114 -17.06 -34.83 1.79
N ASP A 115 -15.94 -34.47 1.19
CA ASP A 115 -14.68 -35.19 1.31
C ASP A 115 -14.02 -34.99 2.70
N PRO A 116 -13.48 -36.05 3.33
CA PRO A 116 -12.83 -35.97 4.64
C PRO A 116 -11.58 -35.08 4.69
N GLU A 117 -10.80 -34.93 3.61
CA GLU A 117 -9.66 -34.00 3.61
C GLU A 117 -10.16 -32.56 3.63
N SER A 118 -11.20 -32.26 2.84
CA SER A 118 -11.85 -30.94 2.82
C SER A 118 -12.40 -30.54 4.20
N ARG A 119 -12.83 -31.51 5.01
CA ARG A 119 -13.23 -31.28 6.41
C ARG A 119 -12.06 -30.78 7.26
N GLY A 120 -10.88 -31.38 7.10
CA GLY A 120 -9.67 -30.99 7.83
C GLY A 120 -9.25 -29.55 7.49
N TYR A 121 -9.25 -29.19 6.20
CA TYR A 121 -8.94 -27.84 5.77
C TYR A 121 -9.94 -26.79 6.27
N ARG A 122 -11.24 -27.13 6.28
CA ARG A 122 -12.29 -26.29 6.87
C ARG A 122 -12.01 -26.05 8.35
N ASP A 123 -11.80 -27.10 9.12
CA ASP A 123 -11.65 -27.00 10.58
C ASP A 123 -10.37 -26.20 10.94
N MET A 124 -9.30 -26.35 10.15
CA MET A 124 -8.08 -25.54 10.28
C MET A 124 -8.31 -24.05 9.93
N ALA A 125 -8.97 -23.76 8.80
CA ALA A 125 -9.22 -22.39 8.37
C ALA A 125 -10.16 -21.63 9.34
N CYS A 126 -11.19 -22.32 9.83
CA CYS A 126 -12.16 -21.74 10.76
C CYS A 126 -11.61 -21.61 12.18
N SER A 127 -10.77 -22.53 12.65
CA SER A 127 -10.07 -22.37 13.93
C SER A 127 -9.10 -21.18 13.91
N ARG A 128 -8.34 -21.00 12.82
CA ARG A 128 -7.48 -19.82 12.62
C ARG A 128 -8.28 -18.52 12.67
N TYR A 129 -9.48 -18.47 12.07
CA TYR A 129 -10.34 -17.30 12.13
C TYR A 129 -10.81 -17.02 13.56
N ARG A 130 -11.29 -18.03 14.30
CA ARG A 130 -11.69 -17.86 15.71
C ARG A 130 -10.54 -17.39 16.59
N ASN A 131 -9.34 -17.92 16.39
CA ASN A 131 -8.16 -17.50 17.14
C ASN A 131 -7.75 -16.05 16.88
N LEU A 132 -8.14 -15.46 15.75
CA LEU A 132 -7.92 -14.04 15.46
C LEU A 132 -9.02 -13.13 16.00
N LEU A 133 -10.15 -13.69 16.44
CA LEU A 133 -11.27 -12.96 17.04
C LEU A 133 -11.21 -12.92 18.56
N ASN A 134 -10.59 -13.92 19.18
CA ASN A 134 -10.29 -13.97 20.62
C ASN A 134 -9.02 -13.15 20.93
#